data_AF-A0A382EUG3-F1
#
_entry.id   AF-A0A382EUG3-F1
#
_cell.length_a   1.000
_cell.length_b   1.000
_cell.length_c   1.000
_cell.angle_alpha   90.00
_cell.angle_beta   90.00
_cell.angle_gamma   90.00
#
_symmetry.space_group_name_H-M   'P 1'
#
loop_
_entity.id
_entity.type
_entity.pdbx_description
1 polymer ?
#
loop_
_entity_poly.entity_id
_entity_poly.type
_entity_poly.pdbx_seq_one_letter_code
_entity_poly.pdbx_strand_id
1 'polypeptide(L)'
;MYRVKSIKLYFFCIIKLFFLSFRNFYFRSGFYNKKLITFIPDRIFYNPSTYLSASLTTISNDFYKIINVVPKLLWKTSVKDKLKFENLHSFLWLTRLDRKNSKIITKDIIKSWINIFFDYDPNTWEMEITAKRIIAWSSNIDITLEDADKAYKEKFFLSLIKQSNFLLKNLNNLLYETSKIICCTAIILSGIMFRENDSNYKIGIKELEKVIKNYFDETGFPKSRNPEEVFIYIKYLILIREWLKEAQRPIPDFLNEIIQKCGNCYAILSCANKQFPLFNGATEINHSDYDKFLKTLKYKFVNKNHEIAD
;
A
#
# COMPACT_ATOMS: atom_id res chain seq x y z
N MET A 1 -36.50 6.25 -29.77
CA MET A 1 -35.34 5.47 -30.28
C MET A 1 -34.18 5.42 -29.25
N TYR A 2 -34.45 5.10 -27.96
CA TYR A 2 -33.45 5.11 -26.87
C TYR A 2 -33.32 3.77 -26.09
N ARG A 3 -34.07 2.72 -26.47
CA ARG A 3 -34.19 1.47 -25.67
C ARG A 3 -33.07 0.44 -25.90
N VAL A 4 -32.49 0.38 -27.11
CA VAL A 4 -31.51 -0.66 -27.49
C VAL A 4 -30.14 -0.46 -26.81
N LYS A 5 -29.72 0.79 -26.56
CA LYS A 5 -28.49 1.08 -25.81
C LYS A 5 -28.58 0.61 -24.35
N SER A 6 -29.78 0.65 -23.75
CA SER A 6 -30.03 0.24 -22.38
C SER A 6 -29.87 -1.28 -22.19
N ILE A 7 -30.47 -2.09 -23.08
CA ILE A 7 -30.38 -3.56 -23.01
C ILE A 7 -28.94 -4.05 -23.16
N LYS A 8 -28.16 -3.46 -24.10
CA LYS A 8 -26.74 -3.78 -24.26
C LYS A 8 -25.93 -3.43 -23.00
N LEU A 9 -26.24 -2.31 -22.34
CA LEU A 9 -25.59 -1.92 -21.09
C LEU A 9 -25.92 -2.90 -19.96
N TYR A 10 -27.18 -3.31 -19.81
CA TYR A 10 -27.59 -4.32 -18.84
C TYR A 10 -26.89 -5.66 -19.07
N PHE A 11 -26.82 -6.12 -20.32
CA PHE A 11 -26.11 -7.35 -20.67
C PHE A 11 -24.61 -7.26 -20.35
N PHE A 12 -23.97 -6.13 -20.66
CA PHE A 12 -22.57 -5.88 -20.29
C PHE A 12 -22.37 -5.87 -18.77
N CYS A 13 -23.28 -5.26 -18.00
CA CYS A 13 -23.25 -5.29 -16.54
C CYS A 13 -23.40 -6.71 -15.99
N ILE A 14 -24.33 -7.52 -16.52
CA ILE A 14 -24.52 -8.92 -16.12
C ILE A 14 -23.26 -9.74 -16.39
N ILE A 15 -22.68 -9.60 -17.59
CA ILE A 15 -21.41 -10.26 -17.94
C ILE A 15 -20.30 -9.84 -16.99
N LYS A 16 -20.16 -8.54 -16.71
CA LYS A 16 -19.13 -8.03 -15.80
C LYS A 16 -19.30 -8.58 -14.39
N LEU A 17 -20.55 -8.66 -13.89
CA LEU A 17 -20.87 -9.26 -12.60
C LEU A 17 -20.56 -10.76 -12.57
N PHE A 18 -20.85 -11.47 -13.66
CA PHE A 18 -20.52 -12.88 -13.80
C PHE A 18 -19.00 -13.12 -13.78
N PHE A 19 -18.21 -12.32 -14.49
CA PHE A 19 -16.75 -12.41 -14.41
C PHE A 19 -16.22 -12.07 -13.02
N LEU A 20 -16.83 -11.10 -12.32
CA LEU A 20 -16.46 -10.75 -10.95
C LEU A 20 -16.73 -11.93 -9.98
N SER A 21 -17.90 -12.56 -10.10
CA SER A 21 -18.29 -13.69 -9.25
C SER A 21 -17.44 -14.92 -9.56
N PHE A 22 -17.21 -15.23 -10.83
CA PHE A 22 -16.32 -16.32 -11.25
C PHE A 22 -14.89 -16.11 -10.76
N ARG A 23 -14.38 -14.87 -10.86
CA ARG A 23 -13.05 -14.52 -10.33
C ARG A 23 -12.97 -14.76 -8.83
N ASN A 24 -13.97 -14.31 -8.06
CA ASN A 24 -14.02 -14.55 -6.62
C ASN A 24 -14.10 -16.04 -6.28
N PHE A 25 -14.87 -16.82 -7.04
CA PHE A 25 -14.93 -18.27 -6.89
C PHE A 25 -13.56 -18.92 -7.16
N TYR A 26 -12.90 -18.53 -8.25
CA TYR A 26 -11.55 -19.00 -8.59
C TYR A 26 -10.53 -18.64 -7.50
N PHE A 27 -10.55 -17.40 -6.99
CA PHE A 27 -9.62 -16.98 -5.93
C PHE A 27 -9.86 -17.68 -4.59
N ARG A 28 -11.10 -18.04 -4.27
CA ARG A 28 -11.42 -18.87 -3.10
C ARG A 28 -10.99 -20.32 -3.25
N SER A 29 -10.68 -20.79 -4.46
CA SER A 29 -10.27 -22.18 -4.68
C SER A 29 -8.95 -22.50 -3.98
N GLY A 30 -8.83 -23.73 -3.46
CA GLY A 30 -7.58 -24.22 -2.89
C GLY A 30 -6.43 -24.27 -3.91
N PHE A 31 -6.75 -24.49 -5.19
CA PHE A 31 -5.76 -24.46 -6.27
C PHE A 31 -5.10 -23.08 -6.39
N TYR A 32 -5.90 -22.01 -6.46
CA TYR A 32 -5.36 -20.65 -6.54
C TYR A 32 -4.55 -20.29 -5.29
N ASN A 33 -5.08 -20.57 -4.10
CA ASN A 33 -4.40 -20.29 -2.84
C ASN A 33 -3.06 -21.02 -2.70
N LYS A 34 -2.98 -22.29 -3.12
CA LYS A 34 -1.71 -23.03 -3.17
C LYS A 34 -0.74 -22.44 -4.19
N LYS A 35 -1.23 -22.03 -5.37
CA LYS A 35 -0.41 -21.39 -6.42
C LYS A 35 0.22 -20.06 -5.97
N LEU A 36 -0.32 -19.40 -4.95
CA LEU A 36 0.25 -18.16 -4.39
C LEU A 36 1.48 -18.42 -3.51
N ILE A 37 1.66 -19.62 -2.98
CA ILE A 37 2.81 -19.98 -2.16
C ILE A 37 3.89 -20.54 -3.09
N THR A 38 4.92 -19.73 -3.38
CA THR A 38 6.00 -20.08 -4.30
C THR A 38 7.20 -20.71 -3.61
N PHE A 39 7.51 -20.24 -2.40
CA PHE A 39 8.60 -20.73 -1.56
C PHE A 39 8.33 -20.33 -0.09
N ILE A 40 9.10 -20.90 0.82
CA ILE A 40 9.11 -20.53 2.24
C ILE A 40 10.41 -19.79 2.50
N PRO A 41 10.38 -18.49 2.85
CA PRO A 41 11.61 -17.77 3.18
C PRO A 41 12.24 -18.31 4.46
N ASP A 42 13.57 -18.50 4.45
CA ASP A 42 14.30 -18.94 5.65
C ASP A 42 14.51 -17.80 6.65
N ARG A 43 14.81 -16.60 6.14
CA ARG A 43 15.09 -15.40 6.94
C ARG A 43 14.81 -14.12 6.16
N ILE A 44 14.74 -13.01 6.89
CA ILE A 44 14.71 -11.67 6.33
C ILE A 44 16.15 -11.19 6.09
N PHE A 45 16.42 -10.67 4.90
CA PHE A 45 17.73 -10.09 4.53
C PHE A 45 17.77 -8.57 4.70
N TYR A 46 16.61 -7.92 4.62
CA TYR A 46 16.46 -6.48 4.79
C TYR A 46 15.27 -6.19 5.70
N ASN A 47 15.50 -5.42 6.76
CA ASN A 47 14.48 -4.96 7.69
C ASN A 47 14.28 -3.44 7.50
N PRO A 48 13.18 -2.99 6.87
CA PRO A 48 12.90 -1.57 6.69
C PRO A 48 12.71 -0.84 8.02
N SER A 49 13.22 0.38 8.11
CA SER A 49 13.00 1.19 9.32
C SER A 49 11.54 1.58 9.49
N THR A 50 11.02 1.46 10.71
CA THR A 50 9.59 1.75 10.94
C THR A 50 9.24 3.21 10.73
N TYR A 51 10.18 4.11 11.00
CA TYR A 51 10.01 5.56 10.82
C TYR A 51 9.57 5.92 9.41
N LEU A 52 10.08 5.22 8.38
CA LEU A 52 9.68 5.45 6.99
C LEU A 52 8.20 5.17 6.75
N SER A 53 7.68 4.06 7.27
CA SER A 53 6.27 3.68 7.13
C SER A 53 5.31 4.56 7.94
N ALA A 54 5.80 5.24 8.98
CA ALA A 54 4.98 6.11 9.82
C ALA A 54 4.43 7.32 9.05
N SER A 55 5.06 7.70 7.94
CA SER A 55 4.54 8.72 7.03
C SER A 55 3.17 8.34 6.42
N LEU A 56 2.84 7.05 6.33
CA LEU A 56 1.59 6.57 5.73
C LEU A 56 0.37 6.69 6.67
N THR A 57 0.56 6.73 7.98
CA THR A 57 -0.53 6.76 8.97
C THR A 57 -1.06 8.16 9.22
N THR A 58 -2.34 8.40 8.96
CA THR A 58 -3.05 9.62 9.39
C THR A 58 -3.41 9.56 10.87
N ILE A 59 -3.47 10.73 11.52
CA ILE A 59 -3.80 10.84 12.94
C ILE A 59 -5.28 10.53 13.18
N SER A 60 -5.58 9.33 13.67
CA SER A 60 -6.85 9.05 14.33
C SER A 60 -6.61 8.47 15.73
N ASN A 61 -7.50 8.80 16.67
CA ASN A 61 -7.34 8.48 18.10
C ASN A 61 -7.99 7.14 18.51
N ASP A 62 -8.59 6.40 17.56
CA ASP A 62 -9.37 5.18 17.86
C ASP A 62 -8.51 3.93 18.16
N PHE A 63 -7.18 4.03 18.06
CA PHE A 63 -6.28 2.87 18.11
C PHE A 63 -6.16 2.21 19.50
N TYR A 64 -6.31 2.98 20.59
CA TYR A 64 -6.22 2.45 21.95
C TYR A 64 -7.30 1.40 22.26
N LYS A 65 -8.39 1.36 21.49
CA LYS A 65 -9.45 0.36 21.63
C LYS A 65 -9.03 -1.03 21.12
N ILE A 66 -8.06 -1.13 20.20
CA ILE A 66 -7.72 -2.40 19.53
C ILE A 66 -6.96 -3.34 20.47
N ILE A 67 -6.05 -2.80 21.30
CA ILE A 67 -5.21 -3.58 22.23
C ILE A 67 -6.06 -4.25 23.32
N ASN A 68 -7.17 -3.63 23.72
CA ASN A 68 -8.01 -4.09 24.83
C ASN A 68 -9.07 -5.12 24.41
N VAL A 69 -9.20 -5.43 23.11
CA VAL A 69 -10.22 -6.33 22.59
C VAL A 69 -9.61 -7.69 22.28
N VAL A 70 -10.33 -8.76 22.62
CA VAL A 70 -9.93 -10.13 22.29
C VAL A 70 -9.69 -10.25 20.78
N PRO A 71 -8.51 -10.73 20.31
CA PRO A 71 -8.14 -10.70 18.90
C PRO A 71 -9.19 -11.24 17.93
N LYS A 72 -9.89 -12.33 18.28
CA LYS A 72 -10.94 -12.92 17.43
C LYS A 72 -12.15 -12.01 17.21
N LEU A 73 -12.47 -11.14 18.17
CA LEU A 73 -13.62 -10.23 18.10
C LEU A 73 -13.34 -9.03 17.18
N LEU A 74 -12.07 -8.64 17.01
CA LEU A 74 -11.67 -7.55 16.12
C LEU A 74 -12.19 -7.79 14.68
N TRP A 75 -12.11 -9.03 14.22
CA TRP A 75 -12.45 -9.42 12.85
C TRP A 75 -13.95 -9.50 12.55
N LYS A 76 -14.82 -9.25 13.54
CA LYS A 76 -16.27 -9.12 13.33
C LYS A 76 -16.70 -7.71 12.86
N THR A 77 -15.74 -6.82 12.65
CA THR A 77 -16.00 -5.46 12.16
C THR A 77 -16.76 -5.49 10.84
N SER A 78 -17.85 -4.71 10.74
CA SER A 78 -18.71 -4.71 9.56
C SER A 78 -18.02 -4.06 8.37
N VAL A 79 -18.12 -4.70 7.21
CA VAL A 79 -17.71 -4.14 5.91
C VAL A 79 -18.51 -2.88 5.54
N LYS A 80 -19.69 -2.66 6.16
CA LYS A 80 -20.50 -1.45 5.92
C LYS A 80 -19.77 -0.17 6.34
N ASP A 81 -18.95 -0.25 7.39
CA ASP A 81 -18.07 0.85 7.80
C ASP A 81 -16.71 0.68 7.12
N LYS A 82 -16.64 1.12 5.86
CA LYS A 82 -15.48 0.91 4.97
C LYS A 82 -14.19 1.44 5.58
N LEU A 83 -14.20 2.67 6.10
CA LEU A 83 -13.01 3.32 6.66
C LEU A 83 -12.46 2.54 7.86
N LYS A 84 -13.33 2.16 8.79
CA LYS A 84 -12.93 1.38 9.97
C LYS A 84 -12.43 -0.01 9.60
N PHE A 85 -13.09 -0.66 8.65
CA PHE A 85 -12.69 -1.97 8.14
C PHE A 85 -11.30 -1.92 7.48
N GLU A 86 -11.08 -0.97 6.57
CA GLU A 86 -9.80 -0.77 5.88
C GLU A 86 -8.67 -0.43 6.86
N ASN A 87 -8.92 0.48 7.81
CA ASN A 87 -7.93 0.84 8.85
C ASN A 87 -7.56 -0.37 9.71
N LEU A 88 -8.54 -1.20 10.10
CA LEU A 88 -8.28 -2.41 10.87
C LEU A 88 -7.45 -3.44 10.07
N HIS A 89 -7.90 -3.77 8.86
CA HIS A 89 -7.32 -4.85 8.04
C HIS A 89 -6.03 -4.46 7.30
N SER A 90 -5.69 -3.17 7.23
CA SER A 90 -4.43 -2.67 6.66
C SER A 90 -3.28 -2.64 7.67
N PHE A 91 -3.54 -2.76 8.97
CA PHE A 91 -2.52 -2.77 10.02
C PHE A 91 -1.61 -1.53 10.10
N LEU A 92 -1.92 -0.44 9.38
CA LEU A 92 -1.09 0.77 9.42
C LEU A 92 -0.93 1.33 10.85
N TRP A 93 -1.93 1.08 11.71
CA TRP A 93 -1.92 1.41 13.14
C TRP A 93 -0.77 0.77 13.95
N LEU A 94 -0.10 -0.28 13.45
CA LEU A 94 1.07 -0.88 14.09
C LEU A 94 2.18 0.15 14.37
N THR A 95 2.33 1.14 13.47
CA THR A 95 3.34 2.20 13.59
C THR A 95 3.20 3.07 14.84
N ARG A 96 2.04 3.03 15.50
CA ARG A 96 1.68 3.88 16.65
C ARG A 96 1.64 3.15 17.97
N LEU A 97 1.85 1.84 17.97
CA LEU A 97 1.83 1.06 19.20
C LEU A 97 3.07 1.35 20.06
N ASP A 98 2.90 1.23 21.38
CA ASP A 98 4.02 1.20 22.30
C ASP A 98 4.82 -0.10 22.13
N ARG A 99 5.99 0.03 21.50
CA ARG A 99 6.88 -1.09 21.15
C ARG A 99 7.33 -1.93 22.33
N LYS A 100 7.42 -1.35 23.53
CA LYS A 100 7.90 -2.07 24.72
C LYS A 100 6.86 -3.08 25.22
N ASN A 101 5.59 -2.67 25.22
CA ASN A 101 4.53 -3.39 25.91
C ASN A 101 3.58 -4.16 24.97
N SER A 102 3.59 -3.85 23.66
CA SER A 102 2.59 -4.40 22.73
C SER A 102 3.01 -5.70 22.01
N LYS A 103 4.26 -6.16 22.11
CA LYS A 103 4.78 -7.26 21.26
C LYS A 103 3.93 -8.55 21.31
N ILE A 104 3.57 -9.00 22.52
CA ILE A 104 2.81 -10.25 22.70
C ILE A 104 1.42 -10.12 22.07
N ILE A 105 0.69 -9.06 22.42
CA ILE A 105 -0.66 -8.80 21.92
C ILE A 105 -0.65 -8.61 20.40
N THR A 106 0.34 -7.89 19.85
CA THR A 106 0.51 -7.72 18.39
C THR A 106 0.69 -9.06 17.68
N LYS A 107 1.55 -9.94 18.20
CA LYS A 107 1.76 -11.28 17.65
C LYS A 107 0.48 -12.13 17.73
N ASP A 108 -0.27 -12.03 18.81
CA ASP A 108 -1.55 -12.74 18.97
C ASP A 108 -2.63 -12.23 17.99
N ILE A 109 -2.70 -10.91 17.76
CA ILE A 109 -3.58 -10.31 16.76
C ILE A 109 -3.22 -10.79 15.36
N ILE A 110 -1.95 -10.72 14.97
CA ILE A 110 -1.50 -11.16 13.64
C ILE A 110 -1.72 -12.67 13.46
N LYS A 111 -1.40 -13.49 14.48
CA LYS A 111 -1.69 -14.92 14.48
C LYS A 111 -3.18 -15.20 14.31
N SER A 112 -4.04 -14.46 15.01
CA SER A 112 -5.49 -14.55 14.84
C SER A 112 -5.93 -14.18 13.43
N TRP A 113 -5.37 -13.13 12.85
CA TRP A 113 -5.68 -12.71 11.48
C TRP A 113 -5.29 -13.78 10.47
N ILE A 114 -4.06 -14.30 10.57
CA ILE A 114 -3.55 -15.37 9.70
C ILE A 114 -4.45 -16.60 9.82
N ASN A 115 -4.80 -17.03 11.02
CA ASN A 115 -5.65 -18.22 11.19
C ASN A 115 -7.04 -18.11 10.53
N ILE A 116 -7.57 -16.89 10.35
CA ILE A 116 -8.91 -16.66 9.78
C ILE A 116 -8.83 -16.31 8.29
N PHE A 117 -7.85 -15.51 7.88
CA PHE A 117 -7.74 -14.91 6.55
C PHE A 117 -6.48 -15.31 5.80
N PHE A 118 -5.86 -16.44 6.15
CA PHE A 118 -4.70 -16.96 5.41
C PHE A 118 -5.04 -17.24 3.94
N ASP A 119 -6.24 -17.76 3.67
CA ASP A 119 -6.77 -17.92 2.31
C ASP A 119 -7.54 -16.68 1.88
N TYR A 120 -7.67 -16.52 0.56
CA TYR A 120 -8.33 -15.37 -0.04
C TYR A 120 -9.75 -15.17 0.49
N ASP A 121 -9.99 -13.97 0.99
CA ASP A 121 -11.31 -13.43 1.29
C ASP A 121 -11.51 -12.10 0.53
N PRO A 122 -12.60 -11.94 -0.25
CA PRO A 122 -12.78 -10.79 -1.14
C PRO A 122 -12.69 -9.41 -0.49
N ASN A 123 -13.06 -9.28 0.78
CA ASN A 123 -13.08 -7.98 1.45
C ASN A 123 -11.71 -7.69 2.06
N THR A 124 -11.12 -8.65 2.77
CA THR A 124 -9.84 -8.47 3.47
C THR A 124 -8.62 -8.54 2.55
N TRP A 125 -8.77 -9.20 1.39
CA TRP A 125 -7.76 -9.29 0.32
C TRP A 125 -8.00 -8.27 -0.80
N GLU A 126 -8.78 -7.21 -0.55
CA GLU A 126 -8.76 -6.03 -1.42
C GLU A 126 -7.29 -5.58 -1.58
N MET A 127 -6.92 -5.20 -2.80
CA MET A 127 -5.52 -5.06 -3.21
C MET A 127 -4.81 -3.95 -2.44
N GLU A 128 -5.47 -2.82 -2.22
CA GLU A 128 -4.89 -1.70 -1.49
C GLU A 128 -4.75 -2.02 0.00
N ILE A 129 -5.76 -2.66 0.61
CA ILE A 129 -5.68 -3.15 2.00
C ILE A 129 -4.51 -4.13 2.15
N THR A 130 -4.37 -5.05 1.20
CA THR A 130 -3.32 -6.08 1.20
C THR A 130 -1.93 -5.45 1.05
N ALA A 131 -1.77 -4.47 0.15
CA ALA A 131 -0.52 -3.75 -0.02
C ALA A 131 -0.13 -2.97 1.24
N LYS A 132 -1.08 -2.23 1.84
CA LYS A 132 -0.85 -1.52 3.10
C LYS A 132 -0.49 -2.47 4.24
N ARG A 133 -1.13 -3.64 4.32
CA ARG A 133 -0.83 -4.69 5.32
C ARG A 133 0.56 -5.26 5.18
N ILE A 134 1.01 -5.58 3.95
CA ILE A 134 2.39 -5.99 3.69
C ILE A 134 3.34 -4.91 4.20
N ILE A 135 3.15 -3.65 3.80
CA ILE A 135 4.00 -2.53 4.23
C ILE A 135 4.03 -2.40 5.75
N ALA A 136 2.87 -2.45 6.40
CA ALA A 136 2.75 -2.33 7.85
C ALA A 136 3.47 -3.47 8.58
N TRP A 137 3.22 -4.71 8.19
CA TRP A 137 3.83 -5.89 8.83
C TRP A 137 5.35 -5.90 8.64
N SER A 138 5.80 -5.63 7.42
CA SER A 138 7.20 -5.57 7.03
C SER A 138 7.96 -4.43 7.70
N SER A 139 7.32 -3.28 7.95
CA SER A 139 7.97 -2.10 8.55
C SER A 139 7.99 -2.12 10.08
N ASN A 140 7.34 -3.10 10.71
CA ASN A 140 7.19 -3.18 12.17
C ASN A 140 7.74 -4.52 12.72
N ILE A 141 8.82 -5.04 12.15
CA ILE A 141 9.39 -6.37 12.47
C ILE A 141 9.74 -6.52 13.97
N ASP A 142 10.17 -5.43 14.61
CA ASP A 142 10.50 -5.37 16.03
C ASP A 142 9.31 -5.71 16.95
N ILE A 143 8.07 -5.42 16.53
CA ILE A 143 6.87 -5.80 17.28
C ILE A 143 6.12 -6.98 16.67
N THR A 144 6.28 -7.25 15.38
CA THR A 144 5.56 -8.33 14.68
C THR A 144 6.28 -9.67 14.70
N LEU A 145 7.62 -9.70 14.83
CA LEU A 145 8.45 -10.89 14.67
C LEU A 145 9.54 -11.08 15.73
N GLU A 146 9.99 -10.02 16.40
CA GLU A 146 11.00 -10.14 17.46
C GLU A 146 10.54 -11.09 18.57
N ASP A 147 11.46 -11.90 19.07
CA ASP A 147 11.21 -12.94 20.08
C ASP A 147 10.09 -13.94 19.71
N ALA A 148 9.75 -14.08 18.43
CA ALA A 148 8.78 -15.05 17.98
C ALA A 148 9.41 -16.44 17.78
N ASP A 149 8.62 -17.48 18.08
CA ASP A 149 8.99 -18.86 17.81
C ASP A 149 9.10 -19.14 16.30
N LYS A 150 9.79 -20.23 15.96
CA LYS A 150 10.04 -20.62 14.55
C LYS A 150 8.74 -20.87 13.78
N ALA A 151 7.74 -21.52 14.40
CA ALA A 151 6.49 -21.87 13.75
C ALA A 151 5.65 -20.62 13.40
N TYR A 152 5.66 -19.60 14.27
CA TYR A 152 5.05 -18.31 13.99
C TYR A 152 5.78 -17.59 12.85
N LYS A 153 7.12 -17.55 12.86
CA LYS A 153 7.92 -16.90 11.82
C LYS A 153 7.64 -17.49 10.43
N GLU A 154 7.61 -18.82 10.32
CA GLU A 154 7.30 -19.52 9.07
C GLU A 154 5.91 -19.16 8.54
N LYS A 155 4.88 -19.17 9.41
CA LYS A 155 3.51 -18.78 9.03
C LYS A 155 3.41 -17.32 8.60
N PHE A 156 4.13 -16.43 9.30
CA PHE A 156 4.17 -15.01 8.97
C PHE A 156 4.82 -14.77 7.61
N PHE A 157 5.98 -15.38 7.35
CA PHE A 157 6.68 -15.29 6.07
C PHE A 157 5.85 -15.86 4.92
N LEU A 158 5.25 -17.03 5.11
CA LEU A 158 4.32 -17.62 4.16
C LEU A 158 3.16 -16.68 3.82
N SER A 159 2.58 -16.03 4.84
CA SER A 159 1.50 -15.07 4.63
C SER A 159 1.96 -13.85 3.81
N LEU A 160 3.14 -13.28 4.10
CA LEU A 160 3.69 -12.16 3.33
C LEU A 160 3.94 -12.52 1.87
N ILE A 161 4.56 -13.68 1.61
CA ILE A 161 4.81 -14.16 0.23
C ILE A 161 3.49 -14.37 -0.51
N LYS A 162 2.53 -15.03 0.13
CA LYS A 162 1.22 -15.30 -0.47
C LYS A 162 0.49 -14.02 -0.86
N GLN A 163 0.48 -13.03 0.04
CA GLN A 163 -0.12 -11.72 -0.21
C GLN A 163 0.62 -10.94 -1.30
N SER A 164 1.96 -10.92 -1.28
CA SER A 164 2.76 -10.27 -2.31
C SER A 164 2.52 -10.88 -3.70
N ASN A 165 2.47 -12.21 -3.79
CA ASN A 165 2.22 -12.91 -5.05
C ASN A 165 0.79 -12.71 -5.56
N PHE A 166 -0.16 -12.53 -4.65
CA PHE A 166 -1.53 -12.16 -5.00
C PHE A 166 -1.56 -10.77 -5.64
N LEU A 167 -0.88 -9.77 -5.05
CA LEU A 167 -0.77 -8.44 -5.65
C LEU A 167 -0.13 -8.50 -7.03
N LEU A 168 1.00 -9.20 -7.13
CA LEU A 168 1.75 -9.29 -8.39
C LEU A 168 0.91 -9.89 -9.52
N LYS A 169 0.19 -10.99 -9.26
CA LYS A 169 -0.64 -11.67 -10.27
C LYS A 169 -1.87 -10.87 -10.70
N ASN A 170 -2.31 -9.92 -9.88
CA ASN A 170 -3.54 -9.16 -10.11
C ASN A 170 -3.32 -7.67 -10.40
N LEU A 171 -2.07 -7.21 -10.46
CA LEU A 171 -1.72 -5.80 -10.63
C LEU A 171 -2.35 -5.19 -11.90
N ASN A 172 -2.33 -5.93 -13.01
CA ASN A 172 -2.90 -5.48 -14.29
C ASN A 172 -4.43 -5.35 -14.28
N ASN A 173 -5.10 -5.95 -13.29
CA ASN A 173 -6.55 -5.89 -13.16
C ASN A 173 -7.03 -4.62 -12.44
N LEU A 174 -6.12 -3.82 -11.88
CA LEU A 174 -6.44 -2.57 -11.21
C LEU A 174 -6.79 -1.49 -12.23
N LEU A 175 -7.89 -0.79 -11.97
CA LEU A 175 -8.36 0.34 -12.79
C LEU A 175 -7.75 1.67 -12.34
N TYR A 176 -7.49 1.82 -11.03
CA TYR A 176 -6.96 3.04 -10.46
C TYR A 176 -5.44 2.99 -10.33
N GLU A 177 -4.76 3.97 -10.91
CA GLU A 177 -3.30 4.08 -10.92
C GLU A 177 -2.73 4.32 -9.51
N THR A 178 -3.50 4.99 -8.64
CA THR A 178 -3.18 5.13 -7.20
C THR A 178 -2.98 3.78 -6.54
N SER A 179 -3.96 2.89 -6.67
CA SER A 179 -3.87 1.55 -6.10
C SER A 179 -2.72 0.73 -6.73
N LYS A 180 -2.39 0.96 -8.02
CA LYS A 180 -1.24 0.30 -8.66
C LYS A 180 0.09 0.72 -8.05
N ILE A 181 0.32 2.02 -7.79
CA ILE A 181 1.57 2.48 -7.14
C ILE A 181 1.68 1.90 -5.73
N ILE A 182 0.59 1.88 -4.96
CA ILE A 182 0.58 1.30 -3.62
C ILE A 182 0.93 -0.20 -3.68
N CYS A 183 0.34 -0.94 -4.63
CA CYS A 183 0.64 -2.35 -4.83
C CYS A 183 2.09 -2.59 -5.28
N CYS A 184 2.60 -1.79 -6.23
CA CYS A 184 3.99 -1.86 -6.66
C CYS A 184 4.94 -1.63 -5.47
N THR A 185 4.60 -0.67 -4.60
CA THR A 185 5.39 -0.37 -3.40
C THR A 185 5.48 -1.58 -2.47
N ALA A 186 4.37 -2.28 -2.24
CA ALA A 186 4.35 -3.49 -1.42
C ALA A 186 5.10 -4.67 -2.06
N ILE A 187 4.99 -4.85 -3.38
CA ILE A 187 5.71 -5.89 -4.14
C ILE A 187 7.23 -5.63 -4.13
N ILE A 188 7.64 -4.36 -4.29
CA ILE A 188 9.05 -3.97 -4.22
C ILE A 188 9.60 -4.26 -2.82
N LEU A 189 8.88 -3.85 -1.77
CA LEU A 189 9.30 -4.09 -0.40
C LEU A 189 9.48 -5.59 -0.11
N SER A 190 8.46 -6.40 -0.41
CA SER A 190 8.53 -7.85 -0.21
C SER A 190 9.63 -8.51 -1.04
N GLY A 191 9.94 -7.95 -2.22
CA GLY A 191 11.03 -8.41 -3.09
C GLY A 191 12.43 -8.11 -2.54
N ILE A 192 12.60 -6.99 -1.82
CA ILE A 192 13.88 -6.61 -1.21
C ILE A 192 14.11 -7.37 0.10
N MET A 193 13.06 -7.67 0.86
CA MET A 193 13.15 -8.34 2.16
C MET A 193 13.65 -9.78 2.09
N PHE A 194 13.26 -10.53 1.06
CA PHE A 194 13.58 -11.95 0.90
C PHE A 194 14.45 -12.15 -0.34
N ARG A 195 15.62 -12.78 -0.19
CA ARG A 195 16.58 -12.95 -1.30
C ARG A 195 16.00 -13.78 -2.45
N GLU A 196 15.19 -14.78 -2.10
CA GLU A 196 14.50 -15.69 -3.02
C GLU A 196 13.43 -14.96 -3.86
N ASN A 197 13.04 -13.74 -3.46
CA ASN A 197 11.99 -12.94 -4.06
C ASN A 197 12.49 -11.79 -4.95
N ASP A 198 13.77 -11.80 -5.34
CA ASP A 198 14.36 -10.74 -6.17
C ASP A 198 13.66 -10.57 -7.53
N SER A 199 13.00 -11.61 -8.03
CA SER A 199 12.14 -11.54 -9.21
C SER A 199 10.96 -10.58 -9.01
N ASN A 200 10.28 -10.64 -7.86
CA ASN A 200 9.19 -9.73 -7.52
C ASN A 200 9.69 -8.29 -7.43
N TYR A 201 10.88 -8.06 -6.87
CA TYR A 201 11.51 -6.74 -6.86
C TYR A 201 11.68 -6.19 -8.28
N LYS A 202 12.30 -6.97 -9.18
CA LYS A 202 12.53 -6.57 -10.58
C LYS A 202 11.23 -6.27 -11.32
N ILE A 203 10.21 -7.12 -11.15
CA ILE A 203 8.90 -6.90 -11.78
C ILE A 203 8.23 -5.66 -11.19
N GLY A 204 8.25 -5.49 -9.88
CA GLY A 204 7.67 -4.33 -9.21
C GLY A 204 8.26 -3.00 -9.67
N ILE A 205 9.59 -2.92 -9.84
CA ILE A 205 10.27 -1.73 -10.39
C ILE A 205 9.84 -1.47 -11.83
N LYS A 206 9.79 -2.51 -12.67
CA LYS A 206 9.38 -2.38 -14.07
C LYS A 206 7.93 -1.93 -14.22
N GLU A 207 7.02 -2.46 -13.41
CA GLU A 207 5.62 -2.05 -13.43
C GLU A 207 5.43 -0.64 -12.87
N LEU A 208 6.18 -0.26 -11.84
CA LEU A 208 6.21 1.12 -11.33
C LEU A 208 6.63 2.11 -12.42
N GLU A 209 7.70 1.80 -13.16
CA GLU A 209 8.19 2.63 -14.27
C GLU A 209 7.11 2.81 -15.35
N LYS A 210 6.40 1.73 -15.72
CA LYS A 210 5.29 1.80 -16.67
C LYS A 210 4.15 2.68 -16.17
N VAL A 211 3.77 2.54 -14.90
CA VAL A 211 2.70 3.37 -14.30
C VAL A 211 3.11 4.84 -14.33
N ILE A 212 4.35 5.15 -13.95
CA ILE A 212 4.85 6.53 -13.99
C ILE A 212 4.79 7.12 -15.40
N LYS A 213 5.34 6.40 -16.40
CA LYS A 213 5.34 6.83 -17.80
C LYS A 213 3.93 7.02 -18.38
N ASN A 214 2.99 6.18 -17.96
CA ASN A 214 1.63 6.20 -18.50
C ASN A 214 0.72 7.20 -17.80
N TYR A 215 0.98 7.54 -16.54
CA TYR A 215 0.03 8.29 -15.72
C TYR A 215 0.45 9.71 -15.36
N PHE A 216 1.74 10.02 -15.38
CA PHE A 216 2.22 11.37 -15.12
C PHE A 216 2.45 12.13 -16.43
N ASP A 217 2.28 13.46 -16.38
CA ASP A 217 2.70 14.35 -17.46
C ASP A 217 4.19 14.73 -17.34
N GLU A 218 4.66 15.57 -18.27
CA GLU A 218 6.06 16.01 -18.32
C GLU A 218 6.51 16.77 -17.08
N THR A 219 5.57 17.45 -16.40
CA THR A 219 5.80 18.21 -15.16
C THR A 219 5.81 17.32 -13.91
N GLY A 220 5.37 16.06 -14.04
CA GLY A 220 5.20 15.13 -12.93
C GLY A 220 3.88 15.32 -12.18
N PHE A 221 2.87 15.92 -12.81
CA PHE A 221 1.51 15.94 -12.28
C PHE A 221 0.71 14.71 -12.77
N PRO A 222 -0.14 14.09 -11.94
CA PRO A 222 -1.05 13.04 -12.35
C PRO A 222 -2.03 13.44 -13.45
N LYS A 223 -2.31 12.55 -14.41
CA LYS A 223 -3.28 12.80 -15.50
C LYS A 223 -4.71 13.08 -15.03
N SER A 224 -5.11 12.59 -13.85
CA SER A 224 -6.38 12.95 -13.20
C SER A 224 -6.50 14.44 -12.89
N ARG A 225 -5.37 15.15 -12.84
CA ARG A 225 -5.25 16.50 -12.29
C ARG A 225 -5.83 16.58 -10.87
N ASN A 226 -5.75 15.52 -10.08
CA ASN A 226 -6.17 15.54 -8.68
C ASN A 226 -4.97 15.84 -7.76
N PRO A 227 -4.97 16.96 -7.00
CA PRO A 227 -3.87 17.33 -6.11
C PRO A 227 -3.70 16.37 -4.91
N GLU A 228 -4.74 15.65 -4.49
CA GLU A 228 -4.63 14.61 -3.46
C GLU A 228 -3.77 13.44 -3.94
N GLU A 229 -3.87 13.10 -5.22
CA GLU A 229 -3.05 12.04 -5.79
C GLU A 229 -1.56 12.40 -5.78
N VAL A 230 -1.20 13.68 -6.02
CA VAL A 230 0.19 14.17 -5.86
C VAL A 230 0.72 13.85 -4.46
N PHE A 231 -0.09 14.15 -3.43
CA PHE A 231 0.27 13.86 -2.04
C PHE A 231 0.44 12.36 -1.78
N ILE A 232 -0.47 11.53 -2.29
CA ILE A 232 -0.35 10.07 -2.14
C ILE A 232 0.90 9.55 -2.85
N TYR A 233 1.14 9.95 -4.10
CA TYR A 233 2.25 9.44 -4.89
C TYR A 233 3.60 9.81 -4.31
N ILE A 234 3.80 11.07 -3.91
CA ILE A 234 5.09 11.48 -3.36
C ILE A 234 5.45 10.67 -2.11
N LYS A 235 4.46 10.29 -1.28
CA LYS A 235 4.65 9.41 -0.11
C LYS A 235 5.21 8.06 -0.51
N TYR A 236 4.55 7.37 -1.45
CA TYR A 236 4.97 6.03 -1.86
C TYR A 236 6.26 6.03 -2.68
N LEU A 237 6.49 7.03 -3.53
CA LEU A 237 7.72 7.15 -4.32
C LEU A 237 8.95 7.39 -3.43
N ILE A 238 8.85 8.32 -2.48
CA ILE A 238 9.93 8.56 -1.50
C ILE A 238 10.16 7.33 -0.63
N LEU A 239 9.09 6.66 -0.21
CA LEU A 239 9.19 5.44 0.58
C LEU A 239 10.00 4.35 -0.13
N ILE A 240 9.74 4.13 -1.44
CA ILE A 240 10.54 3.21 -2.26
C ILE A 240 11.99 3.67 -2.31
N ARG A 241 12.26 4.95 -2.60
CA ARG A 241 13.63 5.48 -2.67
C ARG A 241 14.41 5.27 -1.38
N GLU A 242 13.81 5.57 -0.23
CA GLU A 242 14.47 5.40 1.05
C GLU A 242 14.71 3.92 1.38
N TRP A 243 13.80 3.01 1.05
CA TRP A 243 14.06 1.58 1.23
C TRP A 243 15.17 1.05 0.34
N LEU A 244 15.26 1.51 -0.91
CA LEU A 244 16.39 1.13 -1.77
C LEU A 244 17.72 1.61 -1.20
N LYS A 245 17.73 2.82 -0.65
CA LYS A 245 18.90 3.40 0.03
C LYS A 245 19.28 2.63 1.29
N GLU A 246 18.32 2.32 2.17
CA GLU A 246 18.57 1.51 3.37
C GLU A 246 19.06 0.10 3.03
N ALA A 247 18.51 -0.51 1.97
CA ALA A 247 18.91 -1.82 1.48
C ALA A 247 20.20 -1.82 0.62
N GLN A 248 20.86 -0.66 0.47
CA GLN A 248 22.07 -0.49 -0.36
C GLN A 248 21.88 -0.95 -1.81
N ARG A 249 20.68 -0.78 -2.37
CA ARG A 249 20.35 -1.06 -3.76
C ARG A 249 20.47 0.21 -4.61
N PRO A 250 20.86 0.09 -5.90
CA PRO A 250 20.88 1.22 -6.80
C PRO A 250 19.46 1.78 -6.96
N ILE A 251 19.35 3.11 -6.90
CA ILE A 251 18.09 3.83 -7.11
C ILE A 251 17.93 4.05 -8.62
N PRO A 252 16.85 3.57 -9.26
CA PRO A 252 16.62 3.82 -10.68
C PRO A 252 16.50 5.31 -11.02
N ASP A 253 17.04 5.73 -12.16
CA ASP A 253 17.03 7.14 -12.59
C ASP A 253 15.61 7.69 -12.72
N PHE A 254 14.69 6.90 -13.30
CA PHE A 254 13.29 7.30 -13.45
C PHE A 254 12.64 7.64 -12.10
N LEU A 255 13.05 6.95 -11.02
CA LEU A 255 12.48 7.15 -9.69
C LEU A 255 12.97 8.48 -9.09
N ASN A 256 14.25 8.80 -9.24
CA ASN A 256 14.79 10.10 -8.83
C ASN A 256 14.13 11.24 -9.63
N GLU A 257 13.96 11.06 -10.94
CA GLU A 257 13.35 12.05 -11.81
C GLU A 257 11.90 12.35 -11.42
N ILE A 258 11.06 11.31 -11.25
CA ILE A 258 9.65 11.52 -10.90
C ILE A 258 9.49 12.10 -9.49
N ILE A 259 10.35 11.72 -8.53
CA ILE A 259 10.32 12.29 -7.18
C ILE A 259 10.61 13.78 -7.23
N GLN A 260 11.57 14.21 -8.05
CA GLN A 260 11.87 15.64 -8.20
C GLN A 260 10.70 16.39 -8.83
N LYS A 261 10.13 15.86 -9.93
CA LYS A 261 9.01 16.47 -10.66
C LYS A 261 7.74 16.54 -9.81
N CYS A 262 7.26 15.39 -9.33
CA CYS A 262 6.09 15.29 -8.45
C CYS A 262 6.28 16.06 -7.13
N GLY A 263 7.50 16.07 -6.59
CA GLY A 263 7.83 16.85 -5.40
C GLY A 263 7.77 18.37 -5.62
N ASN A 264 8.15 18.87 -6.80
CA ASN A 264 7.94 20.28 -7.16
C ASN A 264 6.44 20.60 -7.25
N CYS A 265 5.63 19.72 -7.84
CA CYS A 265 4.16 19.86 -7.84
C CYS A 265 3.61 19.91 -6.40
N TYR A 266 4.07 19.02 -5.52
CA TYR A 266 3.73 19.03 -4.10
C TYR A 266 4.07 20.37 -3.44
N ALA A 267 5.26 20.90 -3.67
CA ALA A 267 5.69 22.18 -3.10
C ALA A 267 4.80 23.34 -3.54
N ILE A 268 4.42 23.39 -4.83
CA ILE A 268 3.49 24.40 -5.37
C ILE A 268 2.13 24.28 -4.68
N LEU A 269 1.57 23.08 -4.62
CA LEU A 269 0.24 22.82 -4.05
C LEU A 269 0.17 23.07 -2.55
N SER A 270 1.28 22.90 -1.84
CA SER A 270 1.38 23.15 -0.39
C SER A 270 1.53 24.64 -0.03
N CYS A 271 1.76 25.53 -1.02
CA CYS A 271 2.08 26.94 -0.78
C CYS A 271 0.83 27.84 -0.63
N ALA A 272 1.04 29.05 -0.10
CA ALA A 272 0.07 30.10 0.25
C ALA A 272 -0.78 29.89 1.53
N ASN A 273 -1.57 28.81 1.65
CA ASN A 273 -2.56 28.68 2.75
C ASN A 273 -2.41 27.43 3.64
N LYS A 274 -1.32 26.66 3.52
CA LYS A 274 -1.14 25.36 4.21
C LYS A 274 -2.31 24.39 3.97
N GLN A 275 -3.00 24.52 2.85
CA GLN A 275 -4.10 23.64 2.46
C GLN A 275 -3.98 23.33 0.98
N PHE A 276 -4.14 22.06 0.63
CA PHE A 276 -4.16 21.63 -0.76
C PHE A 276 -5.43 22.17 -1.43
N PRO A 277 -5.35 22.60 -2.70
CA PRO A 277 -6.53 23.07 -3.41
C PRO A 277 -7.51 21.91 -3.64
N LEU A 278 -8.82 22.21 -3.56
CA LEU A 278 -9.89 21.21 -3.54
C LEU A 278 -10.59 21.11 -4.90
N PHE A 279 -9.87 20.62 -5.91
CA PHE A 279 -10.43 20.37 -7.25
C PHE A 279 -10.28 18.91 -7.68
N ASN A 280 -11.05 18.50 -8.70
CA ASN A 280 -11.02 17.17 -9.30
C ASN A 280 -11.18 16.00 -8.30
N GLY A 281 -12.03 16.20 -7.29
CA GLY A 281 -12.35 15.18 -6.29
C GLY A 281 -11.35 15.10 -5.13
N ALA A 282 -10.43 16.06 -4.99
CA ALA A 282 -9.57 16.17 -3.82
C ALA A 282 -10.35 16.47 -2.54
N THR A 283 -9.92 15.85 -1.45
CA THR A 283 -10.41 16.10 -0.10
C THR A 283 -9.43 16.95 0.71
N GLU A 284 -9.82 17.35 1.92
CA GLU A 284 -8.95 18.09 2.81
C GLU A 284 -7.80 17.20 3.33
N ILE A 285 -6.57 17.65 3.12
CA ILE A 285 -5.36 16.91 3.48
C ILE A 285 -4.55 17.70 4.51
N ASN A 286 -4.33 17.08 5.67
CA ASN A 286 -3.31 17.55 6.60
C ASN A 286 -1.93 16.97 6.19
N HIS A 287 -1.06 17.84 5.70
CA HIS A 287 0.29 17.50 5.23
C HIS A 287 1.41 17.94 6.18
N SER A 288 1.07 18.56 7.32
CA SER A 288 2.05 19.15 8.24
C SER A 288 3.07 18.15 8.79
N ASP A 289 2.64 16.94 9.12
CA ASP A 289 3.56 15.89 9.59
C ASP A 289 4.40 15.31 8.46
N TYR A 290 3.86 15.30 7.25
CA TYR A 290 4.63 14.89 6.09
C TYR A 290 5.70 15.91 5.72
N ASP A 291 5.43 17.21 5.86
CA ASP A 291 6.46 18.25 5.70
C ASP A 291 7.61 18.09 6.70
N LYS A 292 7.31 17.74 7.96
CA LYS A 292 8.34 17.43 8.96
C LYS A 292 9.14 16.21 8.53
N PHE A 293 8.47 15.16 8.04
CA PHE A 293 9.10 13.94 7.53
C PHE A 293 10.07 14.25 6.37
N LEU A 294 9.65 15.04 5.38
CA LEU A 294 10.48 15.48 4.25
C LEU A 294 11.70 16.29 4.72
N LYS A 295 11.51 17.21 5.68
CA LYS A 295 12.60 18.01 6.28
C LYS A 295 13.63 17.13 6.97
N THR A 296 13.21 16.14 7.75
CA THR A 296 14.10 15.18 8.43
C THR A 296 14.94 14.40 7.43
N LEU A 297 14.34 13.99 6.31
CA LEU A 297 15.02 13.29 5.22
C LEU A 297 15.80 14.22 4.26
N LYS A 298 15.80 15.53 4.52
CA LYS A 298 16.51 16.56 3.75
C LYS A 298 16.04 16.68 2.29
N TYR A 299 14.78 16.35 2.01
CA TYR A 299 14.19 16.63 0.69
C TYR A 299 13.96 18.14 0.53
N LYS A 300 14.38 18.67 -0.62
CA LYS A 300 14.18 20.07 -1.00
C LYS A 300 13.57 20.10 -2.39
N PHE A 301 12.31 20.51 -2.48
CA PHE A 301 11.61 20.72 -3.73
C PHE A 301 11.56 22.21 -4.02
N VAL A 302 11.63 22.55 -5.31
CA VAL A 302 11.72 23.95 -5.72
C VAL A 302 10.36 24.38 -6.25
N ASN A 303 9.87 25.50 -5.74
CA ASN A 303 8.78 26.23 -6.37
C ASN A 303 9.34 27.05 -7.55
N LYS A 304 9.87 26.36 -8.57
CA LYS A 304 10.33 27.01 -9.79
C LYS A 304 9.16 26.98 -10.76
N ASN A 305 8.39 28.06 -10.75
CA ASN A 305 7.76 28.74 -11.88
C ASN A 305 6.64 29.63 -11.34
N HIS A 306 6.92 30.93 -11.24
CA HIS A 306 5.91 31.99 -11.11
C HIS A 306 5.16 32.21 -12.44
N GLU A 307 4.82 31.14 -13.15
CA GLU A 307 4.01 31.21 -14.35
C GLU A 307 3.02 30.05 -14.30
N ILE A 308 1.98 30.26 -13.48
CA ILE A 308 0.69 29.66 -13.78
C ILE A 308 0.21 30.45 -15.00
N ALA A 309 0.39 29.88 -16.18
CA ALA A 309 -0.13 30.44 -17.42
C ALA A 309 -1.66 30.66 -17.30
N ASP A 310 -2.12 31.74 -17.94
CA ASP A 310 -3.52 32.15 -18.12
C ASP A 310 -4.46 31.03 -18.58
#